data_AF-A0A923Z4N6-F1
#
_entry.id   AF-A0A923Z4N6-F1
#
_cell.length_a   1.000
_cell.length_b   1.000
_cell.length_c   1.000
_cell.angle_alpha   90.00
_cell.angle_beta   90.00
_cell.angle_gamma   90.00
#
_symmetry.space_group_name_H-M   'P 1'
#
loop_
_entity.id
_entity.type
_entity.pdbx_description
1 polymer ?
#
loop_
_entity_poly.entity_id
_entity_poly.type
_entity_poly.pdbx_seq_one_letter_code
_entity_poly.pdbx_strand_id
1 'polypeptide(L)'
;MSIIKKLPFEWLVGLRYTRAGKRSGRNSFISFISLISIAGITLGVAALIIVLSVMNGFQKEVRDRMLSVLSHIEVFDAGGAMPDWQATARDAFLNKEVKGAAPYVAAQAMLTRDEVLR
;
A
#
# COMPACT_ATOMS: atom_id res chain seq x y z
N MET A 1 7.29 -19.37 -34.74
CA MET A 1 7.92 -20.67 -34.36
C MET A 1 9.44 -20.52 -34.15
N SER A 2 9.91 -19.72 -33.17
CA SER A 2 11.37 -19.59 -32.93
C SER A 2 11.77 -18.92 -31.59
N ILE A 3 11.07 -19.17 -30.48
CA ILE A 3 11.57 -18.76 -29.14
C ILE A 3 12.48 -19.83 -28.53
N ILE A 4 12.27 -21.10 -28.89
CA ILE A 4 13.01 -22.24 -28.31
C ILE A 4 14.44 -22.37 -28.89
N LYS A 5 14.71 -21.82 -30.08
CA LYS A 5 16.03 -21.94 -30.76
C LYS A 5 17.09 -20.95 -30.27
N LYS A 6 16.72 -19.90 -29.50
CA LYS A 6 17.65 -18.88 -28.98
C LYS A 6 17.92 -18.96 -27.47
N LEU A 7 17.47 -20.04 -26.81
CA LEU A 7 17.77 -20.22 -25.39
C LEU A 7 19.19 -20.76 -25.20
N PRO A 8 19.94 -20.27 -24.20
CA PRO A 8 21.25 -20.82 -23.85
C PRO A 8 21.17 -22.33 -23.65
N PHE A 9 22.22 -23.05 -24.04
CA PHE A 9 22.25 -24.51 -23.96
C PHE A 9 21.99 -25.02 -22.53
N GLU A 10 22.44 -24.29 -21.50
CA GLU A 10 22.23 -24.68 -20.10
C GLU A 10 20.74 -24.70 -19.72
N TRP A 11 19.95 -23.78 -20.25
CA TRP A 11 18.50 -23.70 -19.98
C TRP A 11 17.74 -24.87 -20.62
N LEU A 12 18.14 -25.26 -21.83
CA LEU A 12 17.57 -26.42 -22.52
C LEU A 12 17.90 -27.72 -21.78
N VAL A 13 19.11 -27.83 -21.21
CA VAL A 13 19.51 -28.96 -20.37
C VAL A 13 18.73 -28.97 -19.06
N GLY A 14 18.63 -27.84 -18.36
CA GLY A 14 17.87 -27.71 -17.11
C GLY A 14 16.39 -28.04 -17.26
N LEU A 15 15.74 -27.53 -18.31
CA LEU A 15 14.32 -27.81 -18.61
C LEU A 15 14.10 -29.28 -18.99
N ARG A 16 15.07 -29.90 -19.68
CA ARG A 16 15.01 -31.33 -20.02
C ARG A 16 15.03 -32.17 -18.75
N TYR A 17 15.91 -31.89 -17.79
CA TYR A 17 16.02 -32.67 -16.56
C TYR A 17 14.85 -32.45 -15.59
N THR A 18 14.37 -31.21 -15.44
CA THR A 18 13.15 -30.94 -14.64
C THR A 18 11.89 -31.57 -15.24
N ARG A 19 11.82 -31.74 -16.57
CA ARG A 19 10.69 -32.38 -17.24
C ARG A 19 10.85 -33.89 -17.49
N ALA A 20 12.07 -34.44 -17.41
CA ALA A 20 12.38 -35.82 -17.79
C ALA A 20 12.07 -36.90 -16.74
N GLY A 21 11.64 -36.53 -15.53
CA GLY A 21 11.20 -37.50 -14.51
C GLY A 21 10.01 -38.39 -14.93
N LYS A 22 9.37 -38.11 -16.07
CA LYS A 22 8.10 -38.72 -16.49
C LYS A 22 8.19 -40.06 -17.25
N ARG A 23 9.37 -40.59 -17.61
CA ARG A 23 9.46 -41.58 -18.72
C ARG A 23 9.81 -43.05 -18.44
N SER A 24 10.03 -43.49 -17.19
CA SER A 24 10.22 -44.93 -16.93
C SER A 24 9.90 -45.26 -15.47
N GLY A 25 9.25 -46.40 -15.21
CA GLY A 25 8.58 -46.75 -13.95
C GLY A 25 9.39 -46.66 -12.65
N ARG A 26 10.71 -46.43 -12.70
CA ARG A 26 11.58 -46.18 -11.54
C ARG A 26 11.72 -44.69 -11.18
N ASN A 27 11.46 -43.78 -12.11
CA ASN A 27 11.56 -42.31 -11.90
C ASN A 27 10.26 -41.65 -11.42
N SER A 28 9.14 -42.39 -11.36
CA SER A 28 7.84 -41.83 -10.93
C SER A 28 7.86 -41.37 -9.47
N PHE A 29 8.56 -42.09 -8.59
CA PHE A 29 8.65 -41.74 -7.17
C PHE A 29 9.47 -40.45 -6.95
N ILE A 30 10.58 -40.32 -7.67
CA ILE A 30 11.42 -39.10 -7.65
C ILE A 30 10.64 -37.92 -8.24
N SER A 31 9.93 -38.12 -9.36
CA SER A 31 9.11 -37.07 -9.98
C SER A 31 7.97 -36.61 -9.07
N PHE A 32 7.40 -37.48 -8.26
CA PHE A 32 6.35 -37.15 -7.30
C PHE A 32 6.89 -36.28 -6.15
N ILE A 33 8.03 -36.68 -5.57
CA ILE A 33 8.69 -35.90 -4.51
C ILE A 33 9.06 -34.51 -5.03
N SER A 34 9.69 -34.40 -6.21
CA SER A 34 10.04 -33.11 -6.80
C SER A 34 8.83 -32.21 -7.03
N LEU A 35 7.68 -32.78 -7.46
CA LEU A 35 6.45 -32.02 -7.64
C LEU A 35 5.93 -31.44 -6.32
N ILE A 36 5.86 -32.27 -5.27
CA ILE A 36 5.41 -31.84 -3.95
C ILE A 36 6.37 -30.81 -3.35
N SER A 37 7.69 -30.98 -3.50
CA SER A 37 8.68 -30.02 -3.01
C SER A 37 8.52 -28.65 -3.70
N ILE A 38 8.35 -28.63 -5.03
CA ILE A 38 8.13 -27.38 -5.77
C ILE A 38 6.81 -26.73 -5.33
N ALA A 39 5.75 -27.51 -5.17
CA ALA A 39 4.46 -27.00 -4.71
C ALA A 39 4.55 -26.41 -3.29
N GLY A 40 5.23 -27.10 -2.38
CA GLY A 40 5.44 -26.63 -1.00
C GLY A 40 6.24 -25.34 -0.92
N ILE A 41 7.35 -25.23 -1.67
CA ILE A 41 8.14 -24.01 -1.74
C ILE A 41 7.32 -22.86 -2.34
N THR A 42 6.58 -23.13 -3.42
CA THR A 42 5.74 -22.12 -4.07
C THR A 42 4.67 -21.59 -3.12
N LEU A 43 3.97 -22.49 -2.43
CA LEU A 43 2.96 -22.12 -1.44
C LEU A 43 3.56 -21.37 -0.25
N GLY A 44 4.72 -21.80 0.26
CA GLY A 44 5.38 -21.15 1.38
C GLY A 44 5.85 -19.72 1.05
N VAL A 45 6.51 -19.56 -0.11
CA VAL A 45 6.95 -18.23 -0.57
C VAL A 45 5.75 -17.33 -0.88
N ALA A 46 4.69 -17.87 -1.51
CA ALA A 46 3.47 -17.12 -1.77
C ALA A 46 2.83 -16.62 -0.47
N ALA A 47 2.72 -17.47 0.55
CA ALA A 47 2.17 -17.09 1.85
C ALA A 47 3.00 -15.96 2.51
N LEU A 48 4.32 -16.07 2.50
CA LEU A 48 5.21 -15.03 3.03
C LEU A 48 5.03 -13.68 2.31
N ILE A 49 4.98 -13.70 0.97
CA ILE A 49 4.77 -12.50 0.16
C ILE A 49 3.40 -11.88 0.47
N ILE A 50 2.33 -12.68 0.55
CA ILE A 50 0.98 -12.20 0.84
C ILE A 50 0.92 -11.53 2.21
N VAL A 51 1.44 -12.18 3.25
CA VAL A 51 1.41 -11.64 4.62
C VAL A 51 2.16 -10.31 4.69
N LEU A 52 3.38 -10.25 4.12
CA LEU A 52 4.14 -9.02 4.08
C LEU A 52 3.42 -7.92 3.29
N SER A 53 2.79 -8.27 2.17
CA SER A 53 2.02 -7.33 1.35
C SER A 53 0.82 -6.75 2.12
N VAL A 54 0.11 -7.59 2.87
CA VAL A 54 -1.04 -7.16 3.69
C VAL A 54 -0.56 -6.23 4.80
N MET A 55 0.50 -6.61 5.53
CA MET A 55 1.03 -5.78 6.61
C MET A 55 1.54 -4.43 6.10
N ASN A 56 2.27 -4.41 4.98
CA ASN A 56 2.75 -3.17 4.39
C ASN A 56 1.59 -2.25 3.94
N GLY A 57 0.55 -2.82 3.31
CA GLY A 57 -0.63 -2.07 2.90
C GLY A 57 -1.42 -1.51 4.09
N PHE A 58 -1.63 -2.35 5.10
CA PHE A 58 -2.36 -1.97 6.32
C PHE A 58 -1.64 -0.86 7.11
N GLN A 59 -0.31 -0.98 7.28
CA GLN A 59 0.48 0.05 7.94
C GLN A 59 0.36 1.40 7.25
N LYS A 60 0.35 1.42 5.91
CA LYS A 60 0.15 2.66 5.14
C LYS A 60 -1.23 3.24 5.40
N GLU A 61 -2.29 2.45 5.28
CA GLU A 61 -3.66 2.93 5.47
C GLU A 61 -3.88 3.44 6.90
N VAL A 62 -3.42 2.72 7.92
CA VAL A 62 -3.54 3.16 9.31
C VAL A 62 -2.78 4.46 9.55
N ARG A 63 -1.53 4.55 9.07
CA ARG A 63 -0.73 5.77 9.20
C ARG A 63 -1.39 6.95 8.50
N ASP A 64 -1.85 6.76 7.27
CA ASP A 64 -2.49 7.81 6.48
C ASP A 64 -3.79 8.27 7.17
N ARG A 65 -4.60 7.36 7.72
CA ARG A 65 -5.82 7.72 8.47
C ARG A 65 -5.52 8.48 9.76
N MET A 66 -4.47 8.10 10.49
CA MET A 66 -4.07 8.80 11.71
C MET A 66 -3.52 10.21 11.42
N LEU A 67 -2.77 10.39 10.34
CA LEU A 67 -2.17 11.68 9.98
C LEU A 67 -3.08 12.57 9.12
N SER A 68 -4.08 12.01 8.44
CA SER A 68 -4.99 12.74 7.54
C SER A 68 -5.93 13.72 8.25
N VAL A 69 -6.07 13.63 9.57
CA VAL A 69 -7.02 14.46 10.34
C VAL A 69 -6.39 15.75 10.85
N LEU A 70 -5.07 15.93 10.66
CA LEU A 70 -4.35 17.10 11.17
C LEU A 70 -3.96 18.05 10.05
N SER A 71 -4.37 19.30 10.20
CA SER A 71 -3.77 20.46 9.54
C SER A 71 -2.26 20.42 9.82
N HIS A 72 -1.44 20.47 8.77
CA HIS A 72 0.02 20.47 8.95
C HIS A 72 0.50 21.82 9.52
N ILE A 73 -0.24 22.90 9.22
CA ILE A 73 0.01 24.27 9.68
C ILE A 73 -1.36 24.94 9.87
N GLU A 74 -1.52 25.67 10.98
CA GLU A 74 -2.67 26.54 11.24
C GLU A 74 -2.21 27.99 11.28
N VAL A 75 -2.92 28.85 10.56
CA VAL A 75 -2.69 30.29 10.57
C VAL A 75 -3.92 30.94 11.21
N PHE A 76 -3.72 31.62 12.32
CA PHE A 76 -4.77 32.30 13.07
C PHE A 76 -4.38 33.74 13.35
N ASP A 77 -5.39 34.60 13.42
CA ASP A 77 -5.22 35.99 13.84
C ASP A 77 -5.37 36.09 15.36
N ALA A 78 -4.55 36.93 16.00
CA ALA A 78 -4.59 37.11 17.45
C ALA A 78 -5.91 37.74 17.94
N GLY A 79 -6.61 38.48 17.07
CA GLY A 79 -7.95 39.02 17.31
C GLY A 79 -9.09 38.01 17.11
N GLY A 80 -8.77 36.75 16.79
CA GLY A 80 -9.72 35.64 16.66
C GLY A 80 -10.36 35.51 15.29
N ALA A 81 -10.90 36.60 14.73
CA ALA A 81 -11.53 36.57 13.40
C ALA A 81 -10.54 37.03 12.32
N MET A 82 -10.21 36.13 11.38
CA MET A 82 -9.35 36.45 10.25
C MET A 82 -10.12 37.31 9.22
N PRO A 83 -9.74 38.58 9.00
CA PRO A 83 -10.56 39.51 8.20
C PRO A 83 -10.63 39.17 6.70
N ASP A 84 -9.52 38.73 6.11
CA ASP A 84 -9.41 38.33 4.71
C ASP A 84 -8.57 37.05 4.59
N TRP A 85 -9.20 35.92 4.87
CA TRP A 85 -8.53 34.62 4.79
C TRP A 85 -8.08 34.30 3.36
N GLN A 86 -8.71 34.88 2.33
CA GLN A 86 -8.36 34.67 0.93
C GLN A 86 -7.06 35.38 0.55
N ALA A 87 -6.77 36.55 1.13
CA ALA A 87 -5.47 37.21 0.97
C ALA A 87 -4.36 36.39 1.65
N THR A 88 -4.57 35.98 2.91
CA THR A 88 -3.60 35.15 3.64
C THR A 88 -3.36 33.79 2.96
N ALA A 89 -4.41 33.18 2.39
CA ALA A 89 -4.27 31.95 1.61
C ALA A 89 -3.41 32.18 0.35
N ARG A 90 -3.61 33.31 -0.36
CA ARG A 90 -2.80 33.68 -1.52
C ARG A 90 -1.32 33.86 -1.15
N ASP A 91 -1.04 34.51 -0.03
CA ASP A 91 0.32 34.66 0.48
C ASP A 91 0.94 33.31 0.87
N ALA A 92 0.17 32.41 1.48
CA ALA A 92 0.61 31.06 1.80
C ALA A 92 0.96 30.25 0.53
N PHE A 93 0.19 30.39 -0.55
CA PHE A 93 0.47 29.74 -1.83
C PHE A 93 1.73 30.25 -2.56
N LEU A 94 2.34 31.36 -2.11
CA LEU A 94 3.65 31.77 -2.61
C LEU A 94 4.74 30.73 -2.29
N ASN A 95 4.56 29.95 -1.22
CA ASN A 95 5.42 28.82 -0.93
C ASN A 95 4.95 27.56 -1.70
N LYS A 96 5.85 26.99 -2.50
CA LYS A 96 5.60 25.80 -3.33
C LYS A 96 5.27 24.54 -2.54
N GLU A 97 5.55 24.52 -1.24
CA GLU A 97 5.23 23.38 -0.36
C GLU A 97 3.76 23.38 0.10
N VAL A 98 3.04 24.50 -0.07
CA VAL A 98 1.62 24.60 0.29
C VAL A 98 0.76 23.97 -0.81
N LYS A 99 0.24 22.77 -0.54
CA LYS A 99 -0.59 22.00 -1.49
C LYS A 99 -2.07 22.38 -1.49
N GLY A 100 -2.54 23.03 -0.42
CA GLY A 100 -3.93 23.42 -0.27
C GLY A 100 -4.13 24.24 1.00
N ALA A 101 -5.11 25.14 0.97
CA ALA A 101 -5.54 25.95 2.10
C ALA A 101 -7.07 25.91 2.17
N ALA A 102 -7.62 25.76 3.37
CA ALA A 102 -9.05 25.79 3.63
C ALA A 102 -9.32 26.62 4.89
N PRO A 103 -10.31 27.52 4.88
CA PRO A 103 -10.71 28.25 6.08
C PRO A 103 -11.45 27.31 7.03
N TYR A 104 -11.23 27.47 8.34
CA TYR A 104 -12.03 26.81 9.37
C TYR A 104 -12.36 27.82 10.48
N VAL A 105 -13.48 27.58 11.17
CA VAL A 105 -13.90 28.36 12.33
C VAL A 105 -14.18 27.36 13.45
N ALA A 106 -13.43 27.46 14.56
CA ALA A 106 -13.66 26.69 15.76
C ALA A 106 -14.46 27.52 16.76
N ALA A 107 -15.74 27.19 16.95
CA ALA A 107 -16.61 27.81 17.93
C ALA A 107 -17.26 26.74 18.81
N GLN A 108 -17.36 27.00 20.12
CA GLN A 108 -18.16 26.19 21.03
C GLN A 108 -19.60 26.68 20.98
N ALA A 109 -20.54 25.78 20.72
CA ALA A 109 -21.97 26.07 20.73
C ALA A 109 -22.71 25.03 21.56
N MET A 110 -23.71 25.47 22.32
CA MET A 110 -24.60 24.59 23.07
C MET A 110 -25.90 24.43 22.29
N LEU A 111 -26.20 23.20 21.88
CA LEU A 111 -27.48 22.89 21.25
C LEU A 111 -28.47 22.46 22.34
N THR A 112 -29.49 23.29 22.56
CA THR A 112 -30.59 22.98 23.47
C THR A 112 -31.84 22.57 22.68
N ARG A 113 -32.63 21.66 23.24
CA ARG A 113 -33.96 21.32 22.75
C ARG A 113 -34.92 21.56 23.92
N ASP A 114 -35.90 22.43 23.72
CA ASP A 114 -36.95 22.79 24.68
C ASP A 114 -36.46 23.28 26.06
N GLU A 115 -35.64 24.34 26.09
CA GLU A 115 -35.39 25.19 27.28
C GLU A 115 -35.05 24.52 28.63
N VAL A 116 -34.77 23.22 28.70
CA VAL A 116 -34.37 22.57 29.95
C VAL A 116 -32.85 22.42 29.97
N LEU A 117 -32.19 23.44 30.50
CA LEU A 117 -30.81 23.36 30.96
C LEU A 117 -30.78 22.50 32.24
N ARG A 118 -30.22 21.29 32.15
CA ARG A 118 -29.74 20.53 33.30
C ARG A 118 -28.26 20.24 33.14
#